data_AF-A0A953RQN8-F1
#
_entry.id   AF-A0A953RQN8-F1
#
_cell.length_a   1.000
_cell.length_b   1.000
_cell.length_c   1.000
_cell.angle_alpha   90.00
_cell.angle_beta   90.00
_cell.angle_gamma   90.00
#
_symmetry.space_group_name_H-M   'P 1'
#
loop_
_entity.id
_entity.type
_entity.pdbx_description
1 polymer ?
#
loop_
_entity_poly.entity_id
_entity_poly.type
_entity_poly.pdbx_seq_one_letter_code
_entity_poly.pdbx_strand_id
1 'polypeptide(L)'
;GFNDVLGQTQVNGTCTTCHNTPNVGSSSTFEMMDIGTASPKANLPSYLILCNDGTQVVTTDPGRAMVTGKCADISKVKVPSMRGLAARAPYFHNGTANTLMDVVNFYDQRFGMLLSDDQKADLVAFMNAL
;
A
#
# COMPACT_ATOMS: atom_id res chain seq x y z
N GLY A 1 -9.27 5.87 2.37
CA GLY A 1 -9.42 6.44 1.02
C GLY A 1 -8.07 6.66 0.37
N PHE A 2 -8.05 6.81 -0.95
CA PHE A 2 -6.84 6.65 -1.77
C PHE A 2 -5.96 7.90 -1.91
N ASN A 3 -6.47 9.09 -1.60
CA ASN A 3 -5.71 10.33 -1.75
C ASN A 3 -4.70 10.50 -0.61
N ASP A 4 -3.41 10.56 -0.94
CA ASP A 4 -2.30 10.77 0.00
C ASP A 4 -1.86 12.24 0.10
N VAL A 5 -2.55 13.15 -0.60
CA VAL A 5 -2.33 14.60 -0.49
C VAL A 5 -3.10 15.16 0.72
N LEU A 6 -2.36 15.77 1.64
CA LEU A 6 -2.92 16.43 2.83
C LEU A 6 -3.94 17.50 2.45
N GLY A 7 -5.08 17.51 3.14
CA GLY A 7 -6.15 18.50 2.95
C GLY A 7 -7.04 18.28 1.72
N GLN A 8 -6.82 17.20 0.96
CA GLN A 8 -7.66 16.85 -0.19
C GLN A 8 -8.68 15.76 0.16
N THR A 9 -9.81 15.75 -0.55
CA THR A 9 -10.85 14.74 -0.35
C THR A 9 -10.30 13.35 -0.67
N GLN A 10 -10.56 12.39 0.21
CA GLN A 10 -10.25 10.99 -0.03
C GLN A 10 -11.08 10.46 -1.20
N VAL A 11 -10.41 9.83 -2.16
CA VAL A 11 -11.06 9.15 -3.27
C VAL A 11 -11.45 7.74 -2.83
N ASN A 12 -12.71 7.37 -3.08
CA ASN A 12 -13.18 5.99 -2.94
C ASN A 12 -12.68 5.19 -4.15
N GLY A 13 -11.99 4.09 -3.89
CA GLY A 13 -11.46 3.20 -4.92
C GLY A 13 -11.75 1.75 -4.57
N THR A 14 -11.67 0.88 -5.58
CA THR A 14 -11.74 -0.57 -5.41
C THR A 14 -10.35 -1.17 -5.58
N CYS A 15 -10.18 -2.48 -5.37
CA CYS A 15 -8.91 -3.17 -5.61
C CYS A 15 -8.39 -2.93 -7.05
N THR A 16 -9.31 -2.88 -8.02
CA THR A 16 -9.00 -2.63 -9.44
C THR A 16 -8.64 -1.18 -9.73
N THR A 17 -8.75 -0.24 -8.79
CA THR A 17 -8.18 1.10 -8.96
C THR A 17 -6.65 1.01 -9.08
N CYS A 18 -6.01 0.09 -8.35
CA CYS A 18 -4.56 -0.10 -8.36
C CYS A 18 -4.12 -1.36 -9.13
N HIS A 19 -4.89 -2.45 -9.05
CA HIS A 19 -4.56 -3.74 -9.68
C HIS A 19 -5.45 -3.97 -10.93
N ASN A 20 -5.10 -3.33 -12.05
CA ASN A 20 -5.94 -3.31 -13.27
C ASN A 20 -5.24 -3.71 -14.56
N THR A 21 -3.95 -4.07 -14.53
CA THR A 21 -3.35 -4.74 -15.69
C THR A 21 -3.84 -6.18 -15.81
N PRO A 22 -3.84 -6.77 -17.03
CA PRO A 22 -4.31 -8.13 -17.25
C PRO A 22 -3.71 -9.15 -16.27
N ASN A 23 -4.51 -10.13 -15.86
CA ASN A 23 -4.15 -11.16 -14.88
C ASN A 23 -3.83 -10.62 -13.47
N VAL A 24 -4.63 -9.66 -12.98
CA VAL A 24 -4.49 -9.08 -11.63
C VAL A 24 -3.05 -8.56 -11.41
N GLY A 25 -2.54 -7.88 -12.43
CA GLY A 25 -1.17 -7.42 -12.44
C GLY A 25 -0.98 -6.16 -11.58
N SER A 26 0.06 -5.41 -11.92
CA SER A 26 0.34 -4.10 -11.35
C SER A 26 -0.71 -3.06 -11.78
N SER A 27 -0.43 -1.79 -11.57
CA SER A 27 -1.20 -0.68 -12.14
C SER A 27 -0.89 -0.50 -13.62
N SER A 28 -1.91 -0.15 -14.40
CA SER A 28 -1.82 0.24 -15.82
C SER A 28 -1.23 1.65 -15.98
N THR A 29 -1.15 2.41 -14.89
CA THR A 29 -0.43 3.68 -14.81
C THR A 29 0.90 3.50 -14.10
N PHE A 30 1.85 4.41 -14.31
CA PHE A 30 3.12 4.44 -13.57
C PHE A 30 2.99 5.09 -12.19
N GLU A 31 1.76 5.24 -11.70
CA GLU A 31 1.47 5.87 -10.42
C GLU A 31 1.93 4.96 -9.28
N MET A 32 2.56 5.58 -8.30
CA MET A 32 3.02 4.94 -7.07
C MET A 32 2.24 5.54 -5.92
N MET A 33 1.90 4.72 -4.94
CA MET A 33 0.93 5.09 -3.91
C MET A 33 1.56 4.96 -2.54
N ASP A 34 1.22 5.86 -1.62
CA ASP A 34 1.40 5.61 -0.20
C ASP A 34 0.15 4.94 0.38
N ILE A 35 0.29 3.67 0.79
CA ILE A 35 -0.77 2.92 1.46
C ILE A 35 -0.69 3.04 3.00
N GLY A 36 0.25 3.81 3.54
CA GLY A 36 0.45 4.02 4.97
C GLY A 36 1.20 2.89 5.68
N THR A 37 1.74 1.92 4.93
CA THR A 37 2.57 0.86 5.51
C THR A 37 3.94 1.36 5.96
N ALA A 38 4.41 2.49 5.44
CA ALA A 38 5.68 3.09 5.79
C ALA A 38 5.62 3.97 7.06
N SER A 39 4.43 4.21 7.64
CA SER A 39 4.28 4.96 8.89
C SER A 39 5.17 4.40 10.02
N PRO A 40 5.67 5.24 10.94
CA PRO A 40 6.56 4.78 12.02
C PRO A 40 5.95 3.63 12.83
N LYS A 41 6.73 2.55 13.00
CA LYS A 41 6.35 1.37 13.78
C LYS A 41 7.48 0.97 14.73
N ALA A 42 7.11 0.38 15.87
CA ALA A 42 8.08 -0.17 16.80
C ALA A 42 8.97 -1.22 16.09
N ASN A 43 10.27 -1.17 16.35
CA ASN A 43 11.29 -2.09 15.81
C ASN A 43 11.62 -1.95 14.31
N LEU A 44 11.20 -0.87 13.63
CA LEU A 44 11.70 -0.53 12.30
C LEU A 44 12.53 0.77 12.36
N PRO A 45 13.66 0.86 11.63
CA PRO A 45 14.41 2.11 11.52
C PRO A 45 13.51 3.18 10.90
N SER A 46 13.59 4.40 11.43
CA SER A 46 12.83 5.54 10.93
C SER A 46 13.77 6.61 10.41
N TYR A 47 13.41 7.19 9.28
CA TYR A 47 14.07 8.31 8.63
C TYR A 47 13.28 9.58 8.92
N LEU A 48 13.96 10.64 9.34
CA LEU A 48 13.42 12.00 9.33
C LEU A 48 13.82 12.65 8.00
N ILE A 49 12.83 12.97 7.18
CA ILE A 49 13.02 13.67 5.90
C ILE A 49 12.62 15.12 6.09
N LEU A 50 13.55 16.03 5.76
CA LEU A 50 13.34 17.48 5.82
C LEU A 50 13.14 18.01 4.39
N CYS A 51 12.00 18.64 4.17
CA CYS A 51 11.64 19.25 2.89
C CYS A 51 12.00 20.72 2.84
N ASN A 52 12.23 21.24 1.62
CA ASN A 52 12.61 22.64 1.42
C ASN A 52 11.52 23.64 1.85
N ASP A 53 10.26 23.21 1.85
CA ASP A 53 9.11 24.00 2.32
C ASP A 53 8.94 23.96 3.86
N GLY A 54 9.87 23.32 4.57
CA GLY A 54 9.82 23.15 6.02
C GLY A 54 9.02 21.93 6.48
N THR A 55 8.39 21.18 5.57
CA THR A 55 7.68 19.94 5.92
C THR A 55 8.65 18.91 6.47
N GLN A 56 8.26 18.24 7.55
CA GLN A 56 9.03 17.16 8.15
C GLN A 56 8.20 15.89 8.12
N VAL A 57 8.75 14.83 7.55
CA VAL A 57 8.08 13.52 7.48
C VAL A 57 8.95 12.48 8.15
N VAL A 58 8.36 11.74 9.08
CA VAL A 58 9.00 10.57 9.67
C VAL A 58 8.42 9.33 9.01
N THR A 59 9.26 8.51 8.40
CA THR A 59 8.86 7.30 7.68
C THR A 59 9.86 6.17 7.89
N THR A 60 9.40 4.93 7.85
CA THR A 60 10.28 3.74 7.87
C THR A 60 10.81 3.39 6.49
N ASP A 61 10.21 3.93 5.43
CA ASP A 61 10.63 3.72 4.05
C ASP A 61 10.34 4.98 3.22
N PRO A 62 11.37 5.72 2.78
CA PRO A 62 11.17 6.90 1.93
C PRO A 62 10.59 6.58 0.54
N GLY A 63 10.66 5.33 0.07
CA GLY A 63 10.05 4.88 -1.17
C GLY A 63 10.55 5.64 -2.40
N ARG A 64 9.62 6.09 -3.25
CA ARG A 64 9.92 6.77 -4.52
C ARG A 64 10.74 8.05 -4.35
N ALA A 65 10.65 8.73 -3.21
CA ALA A 65 11.45 9.91 -2.93
C ALA A 65 12.97 9.66 -3.00
N MET A 66 13.45 8.44 -2.73
CA MET A 66 14.88 8.10 -2.89
C MET A 66 15.39 8.22 -4.32
N VAL A 67 14.48 8.09 -5.30
CA VAL A 67 14.81 8.17 -6.73
C VAL A 67 14.56 9.57 -7.26
N THR A 68 13.46 10.21 -6.85
CA THR A 68 13.04 11.49 -7.45
C THR A 68 13.56 12.71 -6.70
N GLY A 69 13.92 12.57 -5.42
CA GLY A 69 14.27 13.68 -4.54
C GLY A 69 13.08 14.57 -4.17
N LYS A 70 11.84 14.20 -4.49
CA LYS A 70 10.65 15.03 -4.25
C LYS A 70 9.96 14.62 -2.96
N CYS A 71 9.60 15.60 -2.13
CA CYS A 71 8.85 15.35 -0.90
C CYS A 71 7.43 14.81 -1.13
N ALA A 72 6.81 15.19 -2.25
CA ALA A 72 5.51 14.64 -2.64
C ALA A 72 5.54 13.15 -3.00
N ASP A 73 6.73 12.55 -3.09
CA ASP A 73 6.94 11.14 -3.42
C ASP A 73 7.35 10.28 -2.21
N ILE A 74 7.38 10.86 -1.00
CA ILE A 74 7.75 10.14 0.22
C ILE A 74 6.74 9.01 0.48
N SER A 75 7.26 7.84 0.86
CA SER A 75 6.49 6.62 1.18
C SER A 75 5.72 6.01 0.01
N LYS A 76 5.75 6.61 -1.19
CA LYS A 76 5.07 6.05 -2.37
C LYS A 76 5.82 4.83 -2.89
N VAL A 77 5.09 3.74 -3.10
CA VAL A 77 5.63 2.47 -3.61
C VAL A 77 4.92 2.03 -4.89
N LYS A 78 5.61 1.24 -5.70
CA LYS A 78 5.02 0.62 -6.89
C LYS A 78 3.98 -0.41 -6.46
N VAL A 79 2.81 -0.39 -7.11
CA VAL A 79 1.80 -1.45 -6.97
C VAL A 79 2.37 -2.78 -7.50
N PRO A 80 2.53 -3.83 -6.69
CA PRO A 80 3.07 -5.10 -7.16
C PRO A 80 2.05 -5.89 -7.99
N SER A 81 2.53 -6.84 -8.81
CA SER A 81 1.65 -7.84 -9.43
C SER A 81 1.17 -8.85 -8.38
N MET A 82 -0.10 -9.27 -8.48
CA MET A 82 -0.68 -10.28 -7.58
C MET A 82 -0.50 -11.72 -8.07
N ARG A 83 0.12 -11.94 -9.24
CA ARG A 83 0.41 -13.31 -9.73
C ARG A 83 1.38 -14.03 -8.80
N GLY A 84 1.02 -15.23 -8.35
CA GLY A 84 1.78 -16.04 -7.41
C GLY A 84 1.93 -15.39 -6.03
N LEU A 85 1.03 -14.49 -5.65
CA LEU A 85 1.10 -13.72 -4.41
C LEU A 85 1.16 -14.64 -3.18
N ALA A 86 0.37 -15.72 -3.16
CA ALA A 86 0.24 -16.61 -2.01
C ALA A 86 1.55 -17.27 -1.55
N ALA A 87 2.54 -17.40 -2.43
CA ALA A 87 3.85 -18.00 -2.11
C ALA A 87 4.88 -16.98 -1.60
N ARG A 88 4.49 -15.73 -1.31
CA ARG A 88 5.43 -14.61 -1.05
C ARG A 88 5.24 -13.93 0.30
N ALA A 89 4.72 -14.64 1.30
CA ALA A 89 4.73 -14.14 2.66
C ALA A 89 6.18 -13.93 3.18
N PRO A 90 6.42 -12.98 4.09
CA PRO A 90 5.47 -11.96 4.57
C PRO A 90 5.23 -10.84 3.54
N TYR A 91 4.07 -10.19 3.66
CA TYR A 91 3.55 -9.20 2.72
C TYR A 91 3.89 -7.75 3.13
N PHE A 92 3.71 -6.84 2.17
CA PHE A 92 4.16 -5.43 2.19
C PHE A 92 5.68 -5.26 2.15
N HIS A 93 6.14 -4.08 1.75
CA HIS A 93 7.57 -3.76 1.62
C HIS A 93 8.34 -3.85 2.95
N ASN A 94 7.63 -3.77 4.08
CA ASN A 94 8.19 -3.91 5.43
C ASN A 94 7.88 -5.26 6.10
N GLY A 95 7.25 -6.21 5.39
CA GLY A 95 6.96 -7.55 5.91
C GLY A 95 5.98 -7.59 7.09
N THR A 96 5.16 -6.56 7.31
CA THR A 96 4.32 -6.48 8.51
C THR A 96 3.03 -7.31 8.48
N ALA A 97 2.67 -7.90 7.34
CA ALA A 97 1.54 -8.82 7.24
C ALA A 97 2.04 -10.25 7.02
N ASN A 98 1.67 -11.19 7.89
CA ASN A 98 2.16 -12.57 7.82
C ASN A 98 1.31 -13.44 6.91
N THR A 99 0.02 -13.09 6.77
CA THR A 99 -0.96 -13.87 6.02
C THR A 99 -1.70 -13.02 5.00
N LEU A 100 -2.33 -13.67 4.01
CA LEU A 100 -3.24 -12.97 3.08
C LEU A 100 -4.44 -12.37 3.81
N MET A 101 -4.89 -12.99 4.91
CA MET A 101 -5.96 -12.45 5.74
C MET A 101 -5.53 -11.13 6.41
N ASP A 102 -4.28 -11.01 6.85
CA ASP A 102 -3.74 -9.75 7.37
C ASP A 102 -3.75 -8.64 6.30
N VAL A 103 -3.43 -9.00 5.05
CA VAL A 103 -3.49 -8.07 3.91
C VAL A 103 -4.93 -7.62 3.64
N VAL A 104 -5.89 -8.55 3.63
CA VAL A 104 -7.31 -8.21 3.43
C VAL A 104 -7.81 -7.31 4.55
N ASN A 105 -7.54 -7.65 5.81
CA ASN A 105 -7.96 -6.86 6.96
C ASN A 105 -7.34 -5.47 6.96
N PHE A 106 -6.08 -5.34 6.58
CA PHE A 106 -5.42 -4.04 6.42
C PHE A 106 -6.17 -3.15 5.42
N TYR A 107 -6.49 -3.69 4.24
CA TYR A 107 -7.19 -2.91 3.21
C TYR A 107 -8.64 -2.63 3.59
N ASP A 108 -9.34 -3.59 4.18
CA ASP A 108 -10.72 -3.42 4.68
C ASP A 108 -10.80 -2.26 5.67
N GLN A 109 -9.88 -2.22 6.64
CA GLN A 109 -9.78 -1.13 7.61
C GLN A 109 -9.40 0.20 6.93
N ARG A 110 -8.36 0.20 6.08
CA ARG A 110 -7.85 1.43 5.45
C ARG A 110 -8.89 2.11 4.55
N PHE A 111 -9.68 1.31 3.85
CA PHE A 111 -10.67 1.81 2.90
C PHE A 111 -12.09 1.80 3.44
N GLY A 112 -12.31 1.31 4.67
CA GLY A 112 -13.63 1.26 5.29
C GLY A 112 -14.62 0.43 4.47
N MET A 113 -14.16 -0.73 3.95
CA MET A 113 -14.95 -1.53 3.01
C MET A 113 -16.08 -2.32 3.70
N LEU A 114 -15.95 -2.55 5.02
CA LEU A 114 -16.94 -3.24 5.85
C LEU A 114 -17.26 -4.65 5.32
N LEU A 115 -16.23 -5.37 4.88
CA LEU A 115 -16.39 -6.73 4.36
C LEU A 115 -16.83 -7.70 5.46
N SER A 116 -17.78 -8.58 5.12
CA SER A 116 -18.10 -9.73 5.99
C SER A 116 -16.95 -10.74 6.01
N ASP A 117 -16.94 -11.62 7.02
CA ASP A 117 -15.92 -12.67 7.13
C ASP A 117 -15.90 -13.60 5.90
N ASP A 118 -17.07 -13.92 5.35
CA ASP A 118 -17.19 -14.71 4.12
C ASP A 118 -16.58 -13.98 2.91
N GLN A 119 -16.84 -12.68 2.75
CA GLN A 119 -16.24 -11.88 1.68
C GLN A 119 -14.72 -11.79 1.80
N LYS A 120 -14.20 -11.71 3.04
CA LYS A 120 -12.75 -11.74 3.29
C LYS A 120 -12.17 -13.10 2.93
N ALA A 121 -12.84 -14.19 3.31
CA ALA A 121 -12.42 -15.55 2.99
C ALA A 121 -12.40 -15.80 1.47
N ASP A 122 -13.44 -15.35 0.75
CA ASP A 122 -13.52 -15.44 -0.72
C ASP A 122 -12.39 -14.66 -1.39
N LEU A 123 -12.07 -13.46 -0.90
CA LEU A 123 -10.96 -12.66 -1.43
C LEU A 123 -9.60 -13.34 -1.20
N VAL A 124 -9.40 -13.95 -0.03
CA VAL A 124 -8.22 -14.77 0.24
C VAL A 124 -8.16 -15.98 -0.69
N ALA A 125 -9.28 -16.69 -0.90
CA ALA A 125 -9.35 -17.82 -1.82
C ALA A 125 -9.01 -17.41 -3.27
N PHE A 126 -9.52 -16.27 -3.73
CA PHE A 126 -9.18 -15.69 -5.01
C PHE A 126 -7.67 -15.43 -5.13
N MET A 127 -7.06 -14.77 -4.14
CA MET A 127 -5.61 -14.49 -4.15
C MET A 127 -4.73 -15.75 -4.11
N ASN A 128 -5.22 -16.83 -3.51
CA ASN A 128 -4.55 -18.14 -3.53
C ASN A 128 -4.54 -18.81 -4.91
N ALA A 129 -5.44 -18.41 -5.81
CA ALA A 129 -5.58 -19.00 -7.14
C ALA A 129 -4.79 -18.26 -8.25
N LEU A 130 -4.05 -17.18 -7.92
CA LEU A 130 -3.39 -16.29 -8.88
C LEU A 130 -1.97 -16.72 -9.32
#